data_AF-X1HNA1-F1
#
_entry.id   AF-X1HNA1-F1
#
_cell.length_a   1.000
_cell.length_b   1.000
_cell.length_c   1.000
_cell.angle_alpha   90.00
_cell.angle_beta   90.00
_cell.angle_gamma   90.00
#
_symmetry.space_group_name_H-M   'P 1'
#
loop_
_entity.id
_entity.type
_entity.pdbx_description
1 polymer ?
#
loop_
_entity_poly.entity_id
_entity_poly.type
_entity_poly.pdbx_seq_one_letter_code
_entity_poly.pdbx_strand_id
1 'polypeptide(L)' 'FPPDNTDSITAAAPPTIAGPQKSQDSALTGWTTAIVAGDILAFNVDSVTDIERVTLVLKVTKT' A
#
# COMPACT_ATOMS: atom_id res chain seq x y z
N PHE A 1 1.71 5.79 17.37
CA PHE A 1 0.44 5.55 16.65
C PHE A 1 0.76 5.41 15.17
N PRO A 2 0.72 4.20 14.59
CA PRO A 2 0.69 4.02 13.14
C PRO A 2 -0.76 4.11 12.61
N PRO A 3 -0.98 4.42 11.31
CA PRO A 3 -2.29 4.28 10.68
C PRO A 3 -2.82 2.84 10.80
N ASP A 4 -4.13 2.67 10.97
CA ASP A 4 -4.80 1.36 10.91
C ASP A 4 -5.43 1.13 9.53
N ASN A 5 -5.86 -0.11 9.26
CA ASN A 5 -6.34 -0.50 7.93
C ASN A 5 -7.78 0.00 7.62
N THR A 6 -8.43 0.71 8.53
CA THR A 6 -9.85 1.11 8.37
C THR A 6 -10.03 2.12 7.23
N ASP A 7 -9.08 3.04 7.07
CA ASP A 7 -9.09 4.07 6.02
C ASP A 7 -8.14 3.74 4.86
N SER A 8 -7.86 2.45 4.65
CA SER A 8 -6.91 2.00 3.65
C SER A 8 -7.42 2.16 2.21
N ILE A 9 -6.57 2.69 1.34
CA ILE A 9 -6.86 2.79 -0.10
C ILE A 9 -6.88 1.43 -0.81
N THR A 10 -6.44 0.36 -0.15
CA THR A 10 -6.32 -1.00 -0.71
C THR A 10 -7.51 -1.91 -0.36
N ALA A 11 -8.49 -1.36 0.37
CA ALA A 11 -9.63 -2.10 0.90
C ALA A 11 -9.17 -3.37 1.66
N ALA A 12 -9.66 -4.55 1.26
CA ALA A 12 -9.30 -5.83 1.89
C ALA A 12 -8.09 -6.52 1.24
N ALA A 13 -7.46 -5.92 0.23
CA ALA A 13 -6.39 -6.55 -0.56
C ALA A 13 -5.10 -5.68 -0.57
N PRO A 14 -4.39 -5.59 0.57
CA PRO A 14 -3.12 -4.88 0.64
C PRO A 14 -2.00 -5.61 -0.12
N PRO A 15 -0.99 -4.86 -0.65
CA PRO A 15 0.19 -5.46 -1.26
C PRO A 15 0.88 -6.44 -0.32
N THR A 16 1.09 -7.67 -0.79
CA THR A 16 1.69 -8.74 0.01
C THR A 16 2.91 -9.33 -0.70
N ILE A 17 4.02 -9.43 0.03
CA ILE A 17 5.26 -10.07 -0.44
C ILE A 17 5.29 -11.52 0.10
N ALA A 18 5.02 -12.50 -0.76
CA ALA A 18 5.02 -13.93 -0.40
C ALA A 18 5.96 -14.72 -1.32
N GLY A 19 7.24 -14.83 -0.94
CA GLY A 19 8.26 -15.60 -1.68
C GLY A 19 9.33 -14.74 -2.38
N PRO A 20 9.00 -13.91 -3.39
CA PRO A 20 9.97 -13.03 -4.03
C PRO A 20 10.26 -11.79 -3.17
N GLN A 21 11.41 -11.13 -3.33
CA GLN A 21 11.77 -9.91 -2.59
C GLN A 21 10.92 -8.67 -2.95
N LYS A 22 9.98 -8.80 -3.90
CA LYS A 22 9.13 -7.72 -4.41
C LYS A 22 7.74 -8.25 -4.75
N SER A 23 6.72 -7.43 -4.45
CA SER A 23 5.37 -7.57 -4.99
C SER A 23 4.99 -6.31 -5.78
N GLN A 24 4.08 -6.44 -6.74
CA GLN A 24 3.55 -5.33 -7.50
C GLN A 24 2.13 -5.61 -7.96
N ASP A 25 1.20 -4.77 -7.51
CA ASP A 25 -0.18 -4.77 -7.98
C ASP A 25 -0.30 -3.91 -9.25
N SER A 26 -0.72 -4.52 -10.35
CA SER A 26 -1.01 -3.84 -11.61
C SER A 26 -2.51 -3.72 -11.89
N ALA A 27 -3.32 -4.61 -11.31
CA ALA A 27 -4.79 -4.57 -11.35
C ALA A 27 -5.32 -4.09 -10.00
N LEU A 28 -5.63 -2.80 -9.90
CA LEU A 28 -6.04 -2.13 -8.65
C LEU A 28 -7.55 -2.25 -8.38
N THR A 29 -8.09 -3.47 -8.48
CA THR A 29 -9.54 -3.70 -8.29
C THR A 29 -9.92 -3.46 -6.83
N GLY A 30 -10.93 -2.62 -6.60
CA GLY A 30 -11.40 -2.25 -5.27
C GLY A 30 -10.55 -1.20 -4.55
N TRP A 31 -9.45 -0.74 -5.16
CA TRP A 31 -8.64 0.33 -4.59
C TRP A 31 -9.27 1.69 -4.86
N THR A 32 -9.17 2.58 -3.87
CA THR A 32 -9.35 4.02 -4.10
C THR A 32 -8.12 4.56 -4.80
N THR A 33 -8.27 4.98 -6.06
CA THR A 33 -7.14 5.45 -6.90
C THR A 33 -7.08 6.97 -7.06
N ALA A 34 -8.12 7.68 -6.61
CA ALA A 34 -8.10 9.13 -6.56
C ALA A 34 -7.30 9.60 -5.34
N ILE A 35 -6.24 10.38 -5.59
CA ILE A 35 -5.46 11.07 -4.56
C ILE A 35 -5.62 12.56 -4.86
N VAL A 36 -6.21 13.31 -3.92
CA VAL A 36 -6.48 14.73 -4.07
C VAL A 36 -5.44 15.58 -3.35
N ALA A 37 -5.36 16.85 -3.73
CA ALA A 37 -4.43 17.79 -3.11
C ALA A 37 -4.73 17.92 -1.60
N GLY A 38 -3.70 17.73 -0.78
CA GLY A 38 -3.81 17.78 0.68
C GLY A 38 -3.91 16.41 1.35
N ASP A 39 -4.09 15.32 0.60
CA ASP A 39 -4.09 13.97 1.15
C ASP A 39 -2.72 13.61 1.75
N ILE A 40 -2.74 12.89 2.87
CA ILE A 40 -1.56 12.33 3.52
C ILE A 40 -1.57 10.82 3.31
N LEU A 41 -0.55 10.31 2.61
CA LEU A 41 -0.37 8.88 2.40
C LEU A 41 0.64 8.35 3.41
N ALA A 42 0.20 7.35 4.18
CA ALA A 42 1.03 6.62 5.12
C ALA A 42 0.81 5.11 4.93
N PHE A 43 1.72 4.30 5.44
CA PHE A 43 1.56 2.85 5.45
C PHE A 43 2.05 2.29 6.77
N ASN A 44 1.46 1.17 7.17
CA ASN A 44 1.92 0.31 8.25
C ASN A 44 2.26 -1.07 7.67
N VAL A 45 3.13 -1.79 8.36
CA VAL A 45 3.38 -3.20 8.09
C VAL A 45 2.39 -4.00 8.93
N ASP A 46 1.55 -4.80 8.27
CA ASP A 46 0.53 -5.60 8.95
C ASP A 46 1.15 -6.84 9.64
N SER A 47 2.09 -7.49 8.95
CA SER A 47 2.90 -8.58 9.52
C SER A 47 4.23 -8.72 8.79
N VAL A 48 5.21 -9.33 9.46
CA VAL A 48 6.53 -9.61 8.88
C VAL A 48 7.16 -10.83 9.54
N THR A 49 7.87 -11.63 8.75
CA THR A 49 8.70 -12.75 9.24
C THR A 49 10.18 -12.39 9.17
N ASP A 50 10.70 -12.12 7.95
CA ASP A 50 12.15 -11.98 7.72
C ASP A 50 12.59 -10.59 7.19
N ILE A 51 11.66 -9.70 6.84
CA ILE A 51 11.99 -8.42 6.20
C ILE A 51 12.34 -7.37 7.27
N GLU A 52 13.59 -6.93 7.32
CA GLU A 52 14.03 -5.88 8.26
C GLU A 52 13.75 -4.45 7.75
N ARG A 53 13.64 -4.28 6.43
CA ARG A 53 13.38 -2.97 5.80
C ARG A 53 12.58 -3.15 4.52
N VAL A 54 11.44 -2.45 4.43
CA VAL A 54 10.57 -2.42 3.25
C VAL A 54 10.47 -1.01 2.68
N THR A 55 10.28 -0.90 1.37
CA THR A 55 9.98 0.37 0.69
C THR A 55 8.67 0.21 -0.08
N LEU A 56 7.69 1.05 0.23
CA LEU A 56 6.45 1.16 -0.53
C LEU A 56 6.61 2.24 -1.59
N VAL A 57 6.25 1.93 -2.83
CA VAL A 57 6.30 2.88 -3.96
C VAL A 57 4.93 2.91 -4.63
N LEU A 58 4.39 4.11 -4.80
CA LEU A 58 3.16 4.36 -5.56
C LEU A 58 3.51 5.06 -6.87
N LYS A 59 3.07 4.49 -7.99
CA LYS A 59 3.09 5.16 -9.28
C LYS A 59 1.78 5.91 -9.47
N VAL A 60 1.84 7.23 -9.60
CA VAL A 60 0.66 8.08 -9.74
C VAL A 60 0.66 8.77 -11.11
N THR A 61 -0.53 9.06 -11.63
CA THR A 61 -0.74 9.92 -12.80
C THR A 61 -1.28 11.25 -12.33
N LYS A 62 -0.61 12.34 -12.69
CA LYS A 62 -1.13 13.69 -12.44
C LYS A 62 -2.17 14.02 -13.51
N THR A 63 -3.38 14.36 -13.07
CA THR A 63 -4.50 14.79 -13.91
C THR A 63 -4.75 16.29 -13.78
#